data_AF-A0AAN8X0T3-F1
#
_entry.id   AF-A0AAN8X0T3-F1
#
_cell.length_a   1.000
_cell.length_b   1.000
_cell.length_c   1.000
_cell.angle_alpha   90.00
_cell.angle_beta   90.00
_cell.angle_gamma   90.00
#
_symmetry.space_group_name_H-M   'P 1'
#
loop_
_entity.id
_entity.type
_entity.pdbx_description
1 polymer ?
#
loop_
_entity_poly.entity_id
_entity_poly.type
_entity_poly.pdbx_seq_one_letter_code
_entity_poly.pdbx_strand_id
1 'polypeptide(L)'
;MVEVKAKVLGGPVHLAGDTVQVCVTINVPSLDPALRAQSSDVCEVLAWGSAQIHCQCSVNESRVRLPPSNPKQPEERAVTNADTSFAPCRGERGHVVLSTKPKILFCDLQLLPGERRSFLYKGTLPCDAPPTYRGQLLKYAYKITIGVQRLGATIKLLRVPIRVIVLRGLSEACVYSESGELAPSNPFLHTPQRDTPRHTALQLIQNLSTRKNLTQYNITNTRGKVVHFCIYKTSFRLGEDIVATFDFSTAEVPCVQYSVTLQSVEIIAEGCRQRPSQKPMIMSYSKAHEMCLNLTHTHLLLPIPLHVTPTFNTDLVSLQWQLHFEFVTSVNEVGGPSPPSSPNEQVEWRAPSTLDIETMVWDLPITVLPTTPSQVAQAVCMPAQQTLPL
;
A
#
# COMPACT_ATOMS: atom_id res chain seq x y z
N MET A 1 -31.81 -5.89 -20.59
CA MET A 1 -31.20 -6.51 -19.40
C MET A 1 -30.81 -5.40 -18.44
N VAL A 2 -31.25 -5.44 -17.18
CA VAL A 2 -30.98 -4.38 -16.19
C VAL A 2 -29.49 -4.37 -15.88
N GLU A 3 -28.89 -3.19 -15.80
CA GLU A 3 -27.46 -3.00 -15.62
C GLU A 3 -27.19 -2.22 -14.32
N VAL A 4 -26.37 -2.79 -13.43
CA VAL A 4 -25.93 -2.13 -12.19
C VAL A 4 -24.51 -1.63 -12.39
N LYS A 5 -24.30 -0.32 -12.25
CA LYS A 5 -23.00 0.33 -12.28
C LYS A 5 -22.63 0.82 -10.89
N ALA A 6 -21.41 0.58 -10.46
CA ALA A 6 -20.88 1.15 -9.22
C ALA A 6 -19.62 1.95 -9.55
N LYS A 7 -19.57 3.21 -9.10
CA LYS A 7 -18.43 4.11 -9.27
C LYS A 7 -17.98 4.66 -7.92
N VAL A 8 -16.73 4.39 -7.56
CA VAL A 8 -16.12 4.95 -6.33
C VAL A 8 -15.80 6.42 -6.56
N LEU A 9 -16.34 7.28 -5.72
CA LEU A 9 -16.12 8.72 -5.78
C LEU A 9 -14.79 9.05 -5.10
N GLY A 10 -14.00 9.95 -5.71
CA GLY A 10 -12.67 10.32 -5.21
C GLY A 10 -11.54 9.35 -5.58
N GLY A 11 -11.83 8.27 -6.32
CA GLY A 11 -10.85 7.29 -6.79
C GLY A 11 -10.85 5.99 -5.97
N PRO A 12 -10.08 4.98 -6.40
CA PRO A 12 -10.10 3.65 -5.80
C PRO A 12 -9.18 3.49 -4.57
N VAL A 13 -8.43 4.54 -4.21
CA VAL A 13 -7.46 4.51 -3.10
C VAL A 13 -7.97 5.39 -1.96
N HIS A 14 -7.97 4.85 -0.74
CA HIS A 14 -8.46 5.51 0.46
C HIS A 14 -7.48 5.32 1.62
N LEU A 15 -7.44 6.29 2.53
CA LEU A 15 -6.74 6.14 3.80
C LEU A 15 -7.63 5.41 4.81
N ALA A 16 -7.05 4.62 5.72
CA ALA A 16 -7.77 4.15 6.90
C ALA A 16 -8.33 5.36 7.69
N GLY A 17 -9.59 5.30 8.12
CA GLY A 17 -10.34 6.44 8.66
C GLY A 17 -11.17 7.22 7.63
N ASP A 18 -10.91 7.08 6.32
CA ASP A 18 -11.69 7.79 5.29
C ASP A 18 -13.13 7.25 5.18
N THR A 19 -14.05 8.14 4.82
CA THR A 19 -15.39 7.74 4.37
C THR A 19 -15.39 7.49 2.87
N VAL A 20 -15.50 6.22 2.50
CA VAL A 20 -15.63 5.76 1.12
C VAL A 20 -17.04 6.04 0.62
N GLN A 21 -17.13 6.67 -0.55
CA GLN A 21 -18.41 6.98 -1.19
C GLN A 21 -18.51 6.27 -2.54
N VAL A 22 -19.63 5.61 -2.80
CA VAL A 22 -19.87 4.91 -4.06
C VAL A 22 -21.23 5.34 -4.61
N CYS A 23 -21.24 5.81 -5.86
CA CYS A 23 -22.46 6.03 -6.60
C CYS A 23 -22.85 4.72 -7.28
N VAL A 24 -24.01 4.18 -6.90
CA VAL A 24 -24.58 2.96 -7.49
C VAL A 24 -25.72 3.38 -8.41
N THR A 25 -25.57 3.16 -9.71
CA THR A 25 -26.54 3.52 -10.73
C THR A 25 -27.15 2.24 -11.32
N ILE A 26 -28.47 2.17 -11.30
CA ILE A 26 -29.24 1.09 -11.92
C ILE A 26 -29.83 1.67 -13.20
N ASN A 27 -29.58 0.99 -14.31
CA ASN A 27 -29.96 1.41 -15.64
C ASN A 27 -30.80 0.31 -16.30
N VAL A 28 -32.03 0.63 -16.68
CA VAL A 28 -32.87 -0.25 -17.48
C VAL A 28 -32.77 0.23 -18.93
N PRO A 29 -32.20 -0.55 -19.86
CA PRO A 29 -32.10 -0.12 -21.25
C PRO A 29 -33.49 0.08 -21.86
N SER A 30 -33.61 1.04 -22.76
CA SER A 30 -34.85 1.28 -23.50
C SER A 30 -35.19 0.09 -24.41
N LEU A 31 -36.45 -0.32 -24.42
CA LEU A 31 -36.96 -1.30 -25.39
C LEU A 31 -36.98 -0.71 -26.81
N ASP A 32 -36.69 -1.56 -27.79
CA ASP A 32 -36.80 -1.23 -29.21
C ASP A 32 -38.23 -0.77 -29.56
N PRO A 33 -38.41 0.25 -30.43
CA PRO A 33 -39.72 0.80 -30.76
C PRO A 33 -40.72 -0.23 -31.28
N ALA A 34 -40.25 -1.27 -31.98
CA ALA A 34 -41.08 -2.33 -32.53
C ALA A 34 -41.69 -3.27 -31.46
N LEU A 35 -41.05 -3.42 -30.30
CA LEU A 35 -41.51 -4.26 -29.18
C LEU A 35 -42.38 -3.49 -28.17
N ARG A 36 -42.38 -2.15 -28.23
CA ARG A 36 -43.18 -1.28 -27.37
C ARG A 36 -44.69 -1.39 -27.63
N ALA A 37 -45.09 -1.74 -28.85
CA ALA A 37 -46.50 -1.84 -29.24
C ALA A 37 -47.24 -3.05 -28.60
N GLN A 38 -46.52 -4.00 -28.01
CA GLN A 38 -47.09 -5.23 -27.44
C GLN A 38 -46.98 -5.33 -25.91
N SER A 39 -46.35 -4.36 -25.23
CA SER A 39 -45.98 -4.52 -23.82
C SER A 39 -46.18 -3.23 -23.00
N SER A 40 -47.41 -2.98 -22.56
CA SER A 40 -47.77 -1.78 -21.79
C SER A 40 -47.27 -1.80 -20.32
N ASP A 41 -46.77 -2.92 -19.80
CA ASP A 41 -46.48 -3.07 -18.34
C ASP A 41 -45.18 -3.84 -18.02
N VAL A 42 -44.09 -3.65 -18.78
CA VAL A 42 -42.81 -4.27 -18.41
C VAL A 42 -42.06 -3.37 -17.43
N CYS A 43 -42.51 -3.38 -16.18
CA CYS A 43 -41.77 -2.78 -15.07
C CYS A 43 -40.73 -3.78 -14.56
N GLU A 44 -39.47 -3.36 -14.48
CA GLU A 44 -38.43 -4.17 -13.85
C GLU A 44 -38.45 -3.91 -12.33
N VAL A 45 -38.69 -4.98 -11.56
CA VAL A 45 -38.78 -4.92 -10.10
C VAL A 45 -37.53 -5.53 -9.47
N LEU A 46 -36.79 -4.70 -8.75
CA LEU A 46 -35.66 -5.11 -7.92
C LEU A 46 -36.11 -5.15 -6.45
N ALA A 47 -36.12 -6.35 -5.88
CA ALA A 47 -36.63 -6.58 -4.53
C ALA A 47 -35.86 -5.76 -3.48
N TRP A 48 -34.53 -5.73 -3.59
CA TRP A 48 -33.67 -4.95 -2.70
C TRP A 48 -32.26 -4.80 -3.28
N GLY A 49 -31.51 -3.82 -2.75
CA GLY A 49 -30.08 -3.68 -2.98
C GLY A 49 -29.36 -3.25 -1.71
N SER A 50 -28.22 -3.86 -1.42
CA SER A 50 -27.40 -3.53 -0.24
C SER A 50 -25.93 -3.45 -0.61
N ALA A 51 -25.16 -2.66 0.14
CA ALA A 51 -23.73 -2.51 -0.06
C ALA A 51 -22.95 -2.61 1.26
N GLN A 52 -21.73 -3.14 1.16
CA GLN A 52 -20.85 -3.37 2.31
C GLN A 52 -19.38 -3.36 1.90
N ILE A 53 -18.52 -2.84 2.77
CA ILE A 53 -17.06 -2.92 2.63
C ILE A 53 -16.58 -4.10 3.46
N HIS A 54 -15.69 -4.92 2.89
CA HIS A 54 -15.01 -5.98 3.61
C HIS A 54 -13.55 -6.11 3.19
N CYS A 55 -12.75 -6.67 4.10
CA CYS A 55 -11.37 -7.04 3.89
C CYS A 55 -11.18 -8.52 4.14
N GLN A 56 -10.54 -9.19 3.19
CA GLN A 56 -10.18 -10.59 3.29
C GLN A 56 -8.68 -10.74 3.38
N CYS A 57 -8.25 -11.61 4.28
CA CYS A 57 -6.87 -11.99 4.43
C CYS A 57 -6.68 -13.45 4.04
N SER A 58 -5.92 -13.68 2.99
CA SER A 58 -5.41 -15.01 2.64
C SER A 58 -3.98 -15.14 3.14
N VAL A 59 -3.70 -16.18 3.90
CA VAL A 59 -2.37 -16.44 4.46
C VAL A 59 -1.73 -17.66 3.82
N ASN A 60 -0.40 -17.70 3.80
CA ASN A 60 0.35 -18.90 3.48
C ASN A 60 0.42 -19.79 4.73
N GLU A 61 -0.49 -20.77 4.81
CA GLU A 61 -0.66 -21.66 5.97
C GLU A 61 0.61 -22.45 6.32
N SER A 62 1.49 -22.71 5.35
CA SER A 62 2.77 -23.40 5.58
C SER A 62 3.75 -22.58 6.43
N ARG A 63 3.56 -21.26 6.49
CA ARG A 63 4.47 -20.32 7.15
C ARG A 63 3.81 -19.56 8.28
N VAL A 64 2.55 -19.16 8.12
CA VAL A 64 1.80 -18.35 9.08
C VAL A 64 0.73 -19.22 9.73
N ARG A 65 0.76 -19.29 11.06
CA ARG A 65 -0.29 -19.87 11.88
C ARG A 65 -1.28 -18.76 12.22
N LEU A 66 -2.55 -18.95 11.86
CA LEU A 66 -3.61 -18.06 12.31
C LEU A 66 -3.88 -18.31 13.80
N PRO A 67 -4.10 -17.25 14.60
CA PRO A 67 -4.61 -17.44 15.95
C PRO A 67 -5.94 -18.19 15.91
N PRO A 68 -6.24 -19.03 16.92
CA PRO A 68 -7.52 -19.73 16.98
C PRO A 68 -8.63 -18.69 16.96
N SER A 69 -9.47 -18.74 15.93
CA SER A 69 -10.57 -17.80 15.80
C SER A 69 -11.53 -18.01 16.97
N ASN A 70 -11.87 -16.92 17.68
CA ASN A 70 -13.13 -16.90 18.40
C ASN A 70 -14.24 -17.25 17.39
N PRO A 71 -15.25 -18.04 17.79
CA PRO A 71 -16.20 -18.64 16.86
C PRO A 71 -16.79 -17.56 15.94
N LYS A 72 -16.55 -17.75 14.64
CA LYS A 72 -17.10 -17.06 13.46
C LYS A 72 -17.98 -15.86 13.82
N GLN A 73 -17.57 -14.66 13.42
CA GLN A 73 -18.43 -13.49 13.44
C GLN A 73 -19.84 -13.87 12.93
N PRO A 74 -20.92 -13.37 13.56
CA PRO A 74 -22.31 -13.79 13.31
C PRO A 74 -22.71 -13.86 11.82
N GLU A 75 -22.09 -13.04 10.97
CA GLU A 75 -22.34 -12.94 9.54
C GLU A 75 -22.02 -14.23 8.75
N GLU A 76 -21.05 -15.05 9.19
CA GLU A 76 -20.71 -16.32 8.51
C GLU A 76 -21.71 -17.44 8.80
N ARG A 77 -22.45 -17.35 9.92
CA ARG A 77 -23.47 -18.34 10.33
C ARG A 77 -24.90 -17.93 9.95
N ALA A 78 -25.14 -16.66 9.61
CA ALA A 78 -26.49 -16.12 9.37
C ALA A 78 -27.06 -16.37 7.97
N VAL A 79 -26.29 -16.97 7.05
CA VAL A 79 -26.73 -17.23 5.67
C VAL A 79 -27.42 -18.59 5.61
N THR A 80 -28.63 -18.71 6.17
CA THR A 80 -29.43 -19.95 6.12
C THR A 80 -29.96 -20.24 4.71
N ASN A 81 -30.19 -19.19 3.90
CA ASN A 81 -30.65 -19.29 2.51
C ASN A 81 -29.65 -18.62 1.58
N ALA A 82 -28.92 -19.42 0.80
CA ALA A 82 -27.87 -18.89 -0.04
C ALA A 82 -28.42 -18.01 -1.19
N ASP A 83 -29.55 -18.35 -1.77
CA ASP A 83 -29.91 -17.78 -3.08
C ASP A 83 -30.42 -16.32 -3.03
N THR A 84 -30.85 -15.86 -1.86
CA THR A 84 -31.54 -14.56 -1.72
C THR A 84 -31.00 -13.68 -0.60
N SER A 85 -30.10 -14.19 0.25
CA SER A 85 -29.52 -13.39 1.34
C SER A 85 -28.23 -12.67 0.92
N PHE A 86 -27.99 -11.51 1.52
CA PHE A 86 -26.79 -10.73 1.27
C PHE A 86 -25.58 -11.36 1.99
N ALA A 87 -24.79 -12.13 1.23
CA ALA A 87 -23.54 -12.74 1.69
C ALA A 87 -22.35 -12.13 0.92
N PRO A 88 -21.82 -10.96 1.34
CA PRO A 88 -20.83 -10.18 0.56
C PRO A 88 -19.53 -10.95 0.30
N CYS A 89 -19.13 -11.81 1.23
CA CYS A 89 -17.91 -12.61 1.18
C CYS A 89 -18.08 -13.97 0.47
N ARG A 90 -19.25 -14.28 -0.09
CA ARG A 90 -19.50 -15.59 -0.71
C ARG A 90 -18.51 -15.89 -1.83
N GLY A 91 -17.89 -17.07 -1.79
CA GLY A 91 -17.00 -17.54 -2.87
C GLY A 91 -15.66 -16.80 -2.93
N GLU A 92 -15.35 -16.02 -1.90
CA GLU A 92 -14.04 -15.42 -1.74
C GLU A 92 -13.12 -16.30 -0.88
N ARG A 93 -11.81 -16.12 -1.04
CA ARG A 93 -10.79 -16.92 -0.35
C ARG A 93 -10.17 -16.13 0.80
N GLY A 94 -9.91 -16.82 1.90
CA GLY A 94 -9.28 -16.24 3.09
C GLY A 94 -10.27 -15.94 4.20
N HIS A 95 -9.75 -15.45 5.33
CA HIS A 95 -10.55 -15.07 6.49
C HIS A 95 -11.00 -13.62 6.39
N VAL A 96 -12.22 -13.34 6.85
CA VAL A 96 -12.73 -11.96 6.92
C VAL A 96 -12.08 -11.27 8.12
N VAL A 97 -11.25 -10.26 7.85
CA VAL A 97 -10.58 -9.46 8.89
C VAL A 97 -11.43 -8.25 9.26
N LEU A 98 -12.12 -7.70 8.27
CA LEU A 98 -12.95 -6.52 8.45
C LEU A 98 -14.22 -6.66 7.66
N SER A 99 -15.33 -6.32 8.30
CA SER A 99 -16.67 -6.33 7.71
C SER A 99 -17.45 -5.16 8.29
N THR A 100 -17.76 -4.15 7.47
CA THR A 100 -18.59 -3.02 7.93
C THR A 100 -20.05 -3.45 7.98
N LYS A 101 -20.89 -2.81 8.81
CA LYS A 101 -22.34 -3.09 8.80
C LYS A 101 -22.94 -2.87 7.40
N PRO A 102 -23.72 -3.83 6.86
CA PRO A 102 -24.36 -3.67 5.55
C PRO A 102 -25.35 -2.51 5.57
N LYS A 103 -25.41 -1.75 4.46
CA LYS A 103 -26.37 -0.67 4.28
C LYS A 103 -27.30 -0.96 3.12
N ILE A 104 -28.59 -0.86 3.36
CA ILE A 104 -29.64 -0.98 2.35
C ILE A 104 -29.64 0.29 1.50
N LEU A 105 -29.60 0.13 0.18
CA LEU A 105 -29.65 1.21 -0.80
C LEU A 105 -31.09 1.50 -1.25
N PHE A 106 -31.87 0.45 -1.46
CA PHE A 106 -33.28 0.52 -1.84
C PHE A 106 -33.99 -0.79 -1.48
N CYS A 107 -35.31 -0.71 -1.37
CA CYS A 107 -36.24 -1.83 -1.27
C CYS A 107 -37.33 -1.60 -2.32
N ASP A 108 -37.81 -2.69 -2.93
CA ASP A 108 -38.90 -2.71 -3.91
C ASP A 108 -38.78 -1.59 -4.97
N LEU A 109 -37.65 -1.59 -5.67
CA LEU A 109 -37.35 -0.59 -6.69
C LEU A 109 -37.98 -0.99 -8.01
N GLN A 110 -38.96 -0.20 -8.44
CA GLN A 110 -39.63 -0.31 -9.72
C GLN A 110 -39.03 0.70 -10.72
N LEU A 111 -38.64 0.22 -11.90
CA LEU A 111 -38.06 1.03 -12.96
C LEU A 111 -38.71 0.71 -14.31
N LEU A 112 -39.05 1.75 -15.07
CA LEU A 112 -39.55 1.61 -16.43
C LEU A 112 -38.39 1.46 -17.44
N PRO A 113 -38.65 0.90 -18.63
CA PRO A 113 -37.65 0.80 -19.69
C PRO A 113 -37.10 2.17 -20.11
N GLY A 114 -35.78 2.35 -20.03
CA GLY A 114 -35.11 3.63 -20.29
C GLY A 114 -34.88 4.48 -19.04
N GLU A 115 -35.44 4.09 -17.89
CA GLU A 115 -35.18 4.79 -16.63
C GLU A 115 -33.82 4.39 -16.03
N ARG A 116 -33.25 5.36 -15.31
CA ARG A 116 -32.07 5.15 -14.48
C ARG A 116 -32.30 5.76 -13.11
N ARG A 117 -31.85 5.06 -12.06
CA ARG A 117 -31.86 5.57 -10.69
C ARG A 117 -30.49 5.39 -10.05
N SER A 118 -30.06 6.40 -9.30
CA SER A 118 -28.75 6.44 -8.66
C SER A 118 -28.89 6.58 -7.16
N PHE A 119 -28.09 5.82 -6.42
CA PHE A 119 -28.04 5.78 -4.96
C PHE A 119 -26.63 6.05 -4.48
N LEU A 120 -26.48 6.73 -3.34
CA LEU A 120 -25.18 7.04 -2.75
C LEU A 120 -24.91 6.16 -1.53
N TYR A 121 -23.97 5.25 -1.66
CA TYR A 121 -23.41 4.50 -0.54
C TYR A 121 -22.31 5.33 0.13
N LYS A 122 -22.32 5.37 1.48
CA LYS A 122 -21.24 5.93 2.30
C LYS A 122 -20.84 4.92 3.37
N GLY A 123 -19.58 4.51 3.42
CA GLY A 123 -19.04 3.63 4.44
C GLY A 123 -17.71 4.14 4.96
N THR A 124 -17.55 4.20 6.27
CA THR A 124 -16.31 4.68 6.92
C THR A 124 -15.39 3.52 7.20
N LEU A 125 -14.13 3.62 6.77
CA LEU A 125 -13.09 2.67 7.10
C LEU A 125 -12.61 2.94 8.54
N PRO A 126 -12.50 1.93 9.40
CA PRO A 126 -11.84 2.07 10.70
C PRO A 126 -10.39 2.56 10.56
N CYS A 127 -9.90 3.32 11.54
CA CYS A 127 -8.51 3.83 11.55
C CYS A 127 -7.46 2.73 11.83
N ASP A 128 -7.89 1.64 12.46
CA ASP A 128 -7.10 0.44 12.78
C ASP A 128 -7.18 -0.65 11.68
N ALA A 129 -7.90 -0.37 10.59
CA ALA A 129 -8.03 -1.30 9.48
C ALA A 129 -6.66 -1.64 8.85
N PRO A 130 -6.38 -2.91 8.50
CA PRO A 130 -5.13 -3.28 7.84
C PRO A 130 -5.01 -2.65 6.45
N PRO A 131 -3.81 -2.45 5.90
CA PRO A 131 -3.67 -1.94 4.53
C PRO A 131 -4.02 -3.00 3.48
N THR A 132 -4.31 -2.56 2.25
CA THR A 132 -4.31 -3.46 1.08
C THR A 132 -2.87 -3.82 0.74
N TYR A 133 -2.52 -5.10 0.90
CA TYR A 133 -1.16 -5.61 0.72
C TYR A 133 -1.16 -6.98 0.05
N ARG A 134 -0.14 -7.27 -0.75
CA ARG A 134 0.11 -8.58 -1.37
C ARG A 134 1.58 -8.93 -1.18
N GLY A 135 1.87 -9.67 -0.10
CA GLY A 135 3.19 -10.17 0.23
C GLY A 135 3.38 -11.63 -0.15
N GLN A 136 4.42 -12.24 0.42
CA GLN A 136 4.70 -13.67 0.28
C GLN A 136 4.03 -14.49 1.39
N LEU A 137 3.86 -13.89 2.58
CA LEU A 137 3.28 -14.56 3.74
C LEU A 137 1.76 -14.39 3.79
N LEU A 138 1.24 -13.22 3.39
CA LEU A 138 -0.19 -12.99 3.31
C LEU A 138 -0.60 -11.96 2.26
N LYS A 139 -1.92 -11.84 2.07
CA LYS A 139 -2.54 -10.83 1.22
C LYS A 139 -3.82 -10.32 1.87
N TYR A 140 -3.90 -9.00 2.05
CA TYR A 140 -5.09 -8.27 2.44
C TYR A 140 -5.75 -7.65 1.21
N ALA A 141 -7.01 -7.98 0.95
CA ALA A 141 -7.77 -7.51 -0.21
C ALA A 141 -9.09 -6.87 0.23
N TYR A 142 -9.27 -5.60 -0.13
CA TYR A 142 -10.50 -4.85 0.15
C TYR A 142 -11.42 -4.82 -1.06
N LYS A 143 -12.71 -5.03 -0.80
CA LYS A 143 -13.77 -4.95 -1.81
C LYS A 143 -14.99 -4.27 -1.23
N ILE A 144 -15.63 -3.46 -2.07
CA ILE A 144 -16.98 -2.97 -1.84
C ILE A 144 -17.91 -3.91 -2.61
N THR A 145 -18.77 -4.63 -1.89
CA THR A 145 -19.71 -5.56 -2.51
C THR A 145 -21.11 -4.97 -2.48
N ILE A 146 -21.71 -4.86 -3.65
CA ILE A 146 -23.09 -4.45 -3.85
C ILE A 146 -23.88 -5.70 -4.25
N GLY A 147 -24.80 -6.13 -3.40
CA GLY A 147 -25.75 -7.20 -3.69
C GLY A 147 -27.05 -6.62 -4.19
N VAL A 148 -27.54 -7.14 -5.31
CA VAL A 148 -28.84 -6.77 -5.88
C VAL A 148 -29.62 -8.04 -6.19
N GLN A 149 -30.90 -8.04 -5.83
CA GLN A 149 -31.82 -9.11 -6.16
C GLN A 149 -32.94 -8.58 -7.07
N ARG A 150 -33.08 -9.17 -8.26
CA ARG A 150 -34.28 -9.02 -9.10
C ARG A 150 -35.39 -9.90 -8.56
N LEU A 151 -36.63 -9.43 -8.58
CA LEU A 151 -37.78 -10.20 -8.09
C LEU A 151 -37.84 -11.57 -8.79
N GLY A 152 -37.93 -12.65 -8.01
CA GLY A 152 -37.95 -14.03 -8.53
C GLY A 152 -36.60 -14.59 -9.01
N ALA A 153 -35.51 -13.84 -8.92
CA ALA A 153 -34.17 -14.30 -9.31
C ALA A 153 -33.23 -14.47 -8.09
N THR A 154 -32.11 -15.14 -8.32
CA THR A 154 -31.03 -15.23 -7.34
C THR A 154 -30.28 -13.91 -7.22
N ILE A 155 -29.69 -13.68 -6.05
CA ILE A 155 -28.85 -12.51 -5.79
C ILE A 155 -27.63 -12.49 -6.72
N LYS A 156 -27.31 -11.32 -7.27
CA LYS A 156 -26.04 -11.07 -7.93
C LYS A 156 -25.19 -10.07 -7.15
N LEU A 157 -23.88 -10.30 -7.12
CA LEU A 157 -22.91 -9.52 -6.36
C LEU A 157 -21.95 -8.79 -7.30
N LEU A 158 -21.91 -7.46 -7.23
CA LEU A 158 -20.93 -6.60 -7.89
C LEU A 158 -19.82 -6.25 -6.90
N ARG A 159 -18.54 -6.46 -7.26
CA ARG A 159 -17.40 -6.35 -6.33
C ARG A 159 -16.34 -5.37 -6.79
N VAL A 160 -16.43 -4.15 -6.30
CA VAL A 160 -15.49 -3.09 -6.66
C VAL A 160 -14.25 -3.14 -5.75
N PRO A 161 -13.05 -3.47 -6.27
CA PRO A 161 -11.84 -3.52 -5.47
C PRO A 161 -11.38 -2.10 -5.10
N ILE A 162 -10.89 -1.93 -3.87
CA ILE A 162 -10.29 -0.68 -3.41
C ILE A 162 -8.93 -0.95 -2.76
N ARG A 163 -8.08 0.08 -2.74
CA ARG A 163 -6.79 0.06 -2.06
C ARG A 163 -6.86 0.92 -0.80
N VAL A 164 -6.66 0.31 0.35
CA VAL A 164 -6.56 0.99 1.63
C VAL A 164 -5.09 1.18 1.96
N ILE A 165 -4.68 2.42 2.25
CA ILE A 165 -3.36 2.75 2.79
C ILE A 165 -3.50 3.15 4.26
N VAL A 166 -2.48 2.84 5.05
CA VAL A 166 -2.48 3.09 6.50
C VAL A 166 -1.31 3.99 6.87
N LEU A 167 -1.51 4.79 7.92
CA LEU A 167 -0.45 5.59 8.54
C LEU A 167 -0.31 5.14 10.00
N ARG A 168 0.88 4.68 10.39
CA ARG A 168 1.16 4.30 11.77
C ARG A 168 1.01 5.52 12.70
N GLY A 169 0.35 5.33 13.84
CA GLY A 169 0.09 6.39 14.81
C GLY A 169 -1.09 7.31 14.48
N LEU A 170 -1.79 7.09 13.35
CA LEU A 170 -2.97 7.89 13.00
C LEU A 170 -4.09 7.71 14.03
N SER A 171 -4.35 6.48 14.47
CA SER A 171 -5.40 6.21 15.46
C SER A 171 -5.16 6.96 16.77
N GLU A 172 -3.92 6.98 17.26
CA GLU A 172 -3.53 7.73 18.47
C GLU A 172 -3.73 9.22 18.26
N ALA A 173 -3.28 9.77 17.13
CA ALA A 173 -3.42 11.18 16.81
C ALA A 173 -4.89 11.63 16.71
N CYS A 174 -5.77 10.79 16.13
CA CYS A 174 -7.21 11.06 16.10
C CYS A 174 -7.81 11.15 17.51
N VAL A 175 -7.43 10.24 18.42
CA VAL A 175 -7.90 10.28 19.82
C VAL A 175 -7.42 11.54 20.53
N TYR A 176 -6.16 11.95 20.34
CA TYR A 176 -5.64 13.18 20.93
C TYR A 176 -6.35 14.43 20.40
N SER A 177 -6.68 14.49 19.11
CA SER A 177 -7.45 15.60 18.55
C SER A 177 -8.88 15.70 19.11
N GLU A 178 -9.51 14.56 19.43
CA GLU A 178 -10.83 14.55 20.07
C GLU A 178 -10.78 15.03 21.53
N SER A 179 -9.68 14.76 22.26
CA SER A 179 -9.50 15.21 23.65
C SER A 179 -9.15 16.71 23.81
N GLY A 180 -8.90 17.43 22.71
CA GLY A 180 -8.56 18.86 22.69
C GLY A 180 -9.71 19.82 23.04
N GLU A 181 -10.93 19.32 23.24
CA GLU A 181 -12.10 20.11 23.69
C GLU A 181 -11.92 20.72 25.12
N LEU A 182 -10.83 20.42 25.81
CA LEU A 182 -10.49 20.99 27.14
C LEU A 182 -9.64 22.27 27.09
N ALA A 183 -9.20 22.73 25.92
CA ALA A 183 -8.46 23.99 25.78
C ALA A 183 -9.42 25.20 25.77
N PRO A 184 -9.07 26.33 26.41
CA PRO A 184 -9.93 27.52 26.43
C PRO A 184 -10.19 27.99 25.00
N SER A 185 -11.44 27.91 24.57
CA SER A 185 -11.85 28.25 23.21
C SER A 185 -11.72 29.76 23.01
N ASN A 186 -10.84 30.18 22.09
CA ASN A 186 -10.69 31.59 21.76
C ASN A 186 -11.93 32.05 20.95
N PRO A 187 -12.76 32.97 21.46
CA PRO A 187 -14.00 33.39 20.80
C PRO A 187 -13.78 34.26 19.55
N PHE A 188 -12.54 34.66 19.27
CA PHE A 188 -12.17 35.46 18.09
C PHE A 188 -11.56 34.62 16.94
N LEU A 189 -11.26 33.34 17.19
CA LEU A 189 -10.85 32.41 16.14
C LEU A 189 -12.06 31.61 15.68
N HIS A 190 -12.28 31.51 14.37
CA HIS A 190 -13.28 30.60 13.82
C HIS A 190 -13.07 29.21 14.46
N THR A 191 -14.14 28.63 15.01
CA THR A 191 -14.13 27.25 15.52
C THR A 191 -13.38 26.38 14.52
N PRO A 192 -12.26 25.73 14.90
CA PRO A 192 -11.51 24.93 13.96
C PRO A 192 -12.48 23.90 13.38
N GLN A 193 -12.67 23.99 12.07
CA GLN A 193 -13.45 23.01 11.33
C GLN A 193 -12.81 21.65 11.65
N ARG A 194 -13.55 20.75 12.31
CA ARG A 194 -13.00 19.47 12.78
C ARG A 194 -12.12 18.86 11.70
N ASP A 195 -10.83 18.76 11.98
CA ASP A 195 -9.88 18.20 11.02
C ASP A 195 -10.33 16.79 10.70
N THR A 196 -10.69 16.54 9.45
CA THR A 196 -11.01 15.18 9.01
C THR A 196 -9.79 14.29 9.30
N PRO A 197 -9.97 13.00 9.65
CA PRO A 197 -8.84 12.09 9.90
C PRO A 197 -7.79 12.12 8.78
N ARG A 198 -8.26 12.32 7.54
CA ARG A 198 -7.45 12.58 6.35
C ARG A 198 -6.52 13.80 6.48
N HIS A 199 -7.03 14.93 6.95
CA HIS A 199 -6.24 16.16 7.11
C HIS A 199 -5.13 15.96 8.14
N THR A 200 -5.48 15.43 9.31
CA THR A 200 -4.52 15.07 10.37
C THR A 200 -3.46 14.11 9.85
N ALA A 201 -3.85 13.08 9.08
CA ALA A 201 -2.90 12.15 8.49
C ALA A 201 -1.94 12.81 7.51
N LEU A 202 -2.43 13.68 6.62
CA LEU A 202 -1.59 14.39 5.66
C LEU A 202 -0.60 15.33 6.38
N GLN A 203 -1.04 16.01 7.44
CA GLN A 203 -0.17 16.83 8.27
C GLN A 203 0.92 16.00 8.98
N LEU A 204 0.56 14.84 9.53
CA LEU A 204 1.53 13.91 10.14
C LEU A 204 2.55 13.40 9.12
N ILE A 205 2.08 12.97 7.94
CA ILE A 205 2.94 12.53 6.84
C ILE A 205 3.92 13.64 6.45
N GLN A 206 3.45 14.87 6.33
CA GLN A 206 4.29 16.03 6.03
C GLN A 206 5.32 16.27 7.14
N ASN A 207 4.90 16.30 8.41
CA ASN A 207 5.78 16.52 9.54
C ASN A 207 6.86 15.44 9.71
N LEU A 208 6.53 14.18 9.41
CA LEU A 208 7.49 13.07 9.51
C LEU A 208 8.47 13.06 8.33
N SER A 209 8.02 13.43 7.13
CA SER A 209 8.84 13.38 5.91
C SER A 209 9.74 14.59 5.70
N THR A 210 9.44 15.73 6.33
CA THR A 210 10.23 16.98 6.22
C THR A 210 11.34 17.08 7.27
N ARG A 211 11.32 16.26 8.32
CA ARG A 211 12.38 16.18 9.32
C ARG A 211 13.68 15.73 8.65
N LYS A 212 14.56 16.70 8.40
CA LYS A 212 15.92 16.45 7.93
C LYS A 212 16.81 16.30 9.16
N ASN A 213 17.45 15.14 9.27
CA ASN A 213 18.51 14.90 10.23
C ASN A 213 19.64 14.17 9.49
N LEU A 214 20.75 14.87 9.27
CA LEU A 214 21.91 14.29 8.62
C LEU A 214 22.47 13.18 9.49
N THR A 215 22.29 11.95 9.05
CA THR A 215 22.82 10.78 9.73
C THR A 215 24.01 10.27 8.96
N GLN A 216 25.12 10.07 9.66
CA GLN A 216 26.40 9.69 9.09
C GLN A 216 26.82 8.32 9.64
N TYR A 217 27.32 7.46 8.76
CA TYR A 217 27.70 6.10 9.09
C TYR A 217 29.12 5.83 8.57
N ASN A 218 29.98 5.33 9.44
CA ASN A 218 31.28 4.78 9.05
C ASN A 218 31.08 3.29 8.78
N ILE A 219 31.04 2.90 7.51
CA ILE A 219 30.94 1.50 7.11
C ILE A 219 32.35 0.94 7.04
N THR A 220 32.62 -0.09 7.84
CA THR A 220 33.94 -0.70 8.02
C THR A 220 33.87 -2.20 7.71
N ASN A 221 34.99 -2.74 7.25
CA ASN A 221 35.25 -4.17 7.15
C ASN A 221 36.38 -4.54 8.15
N THR A 222 36.69 -5.83 8.27
CA THR A 222 37.81 -6.40 9.03
C THR A 222 39.16 -5.73 8.72
N ARG A 223 39.36 -5.24 7.48
CA ARG A 223 40.59 -4.55 7.05
C ARG A 223 40.62 -3.05 7.33
N GLY A 224 39.48 -2.43 7.68
CA GLY A 224 39.42 -0.99 7.90
C GLY A 224 38.16 -0.33 7.34
N LYS A 225 38.19 1.00 7.30
CA LYS A 225 37.08 1.82 6.80
C LYS A 225 36.90 1.69 5.28
N VAL A 226 35.68 1.37 4.85
CA VAL A 226 35.33 1.23 3.43
C VAL A 226 34.74 2.52 2.90
N VAL A 227 33.79 3.12 3.59
CA VAL A 227 33.13 4.35 3.14
C VAL A 227 32.48 5.11 4.29
N HIS A 228 32.42 6.43 4.16
CA HIS A 228 31.57 7.28 4.98
C HIS A 228 30.26 7.55 4.24
N PHE A 229 29.16 7.01 4.75
CA PHE A 229 27.83 7.14 4.15
C PHE A 229 27.00 8.21 4.88
N CYS A 230 26.42 9.13 4.12
CA CYS A 230 25.63 10.24 4.65
C CYS A 230 24.22 10.24 4.04
N ILE A 231 23.19 10.28 4.90
CA ILE A 231 21.79 10.35 4.48
C ILE A 231 21.04 11.44 5.25
N TYR A 232 20.24 12.25 4.57
CA TYR A 232 19.60 13.43 5.17
C TYR A 232 18.34 13.13 5.97
N LYS A 233 17.74 11.95 5.79
CA LYS A 233 16.57 11.48 6.54
C LYS A 233 16.41 9.97 6.39
N THR A 234 15.70 9.34 7.31
CA THR A 234 15.39 7.90 7.27
C THR A 234 13.90 7.62 7.07
N SER A 235 13.09 8.67 6.92
CA SER A 235 11.64 8.59 6.67
C SER A 235 11.29 9.22 5.33
N PHE A 236 10.75 8.42 4.42
CA PHE A 236 10.47 8.80 3.04
C PHE A 236 9.02 8.51 2.68
N ARG A 237 8.42 9.34 1.83
CA ARG A 237 7.07 9.08 1.29
C ARG A 237 7.16 8.21 0.05
N LEU A 238 6.08 7.49 -0.25
CA LEU A 238 5.90 6.85 -1.54
C LEU A 238 6.10 7.86 -2.68
N GLY A 239 6.89 7.50 -3.69
CA GLY A 239 7.21 8.36 -4.83
C GLY A 239 8.35 9.35 -4.59
N GLU A 240 8.94 9.40 -3.40
CA GLU A 240 10.17 10.17 -3.18
C GLU A 240 11.40 9.37 -3.63
N ASP A 241 12.45 10.11 -3.99
CA ASP A 241 13.77 9.56 -4.23
C ASP A 241 14.60 9.62 -2.94
N ILE A 242 15.24 8.50 -2.62
CA ILE A 242 16.23 8.44 -1.55
C ILE A 242 17.52 9.01 -2.09
N VAL A 243 17.95 10.13 -1.52
CA VAL A 243 19.20 10.81 -1.86
C VAL A 243 20.18 10.68 -0.69
N ALA A 244 21.37 10.20 -1.00
CA ALA A 244 22.46 10.03 -0.04
C ALA A 244 23.82 10.24 -0.73
N THR A 245 24.89 10.39 0.06
CA THR A 245 26.25 10.54 -0.47
C THR A 245 27.20 9.51 0.13
N PHE A 246 28.18 9.14 -0.67
CA PHE A 246 29.29 8.28 -0.29
C PHE A 246 30.57 9.09 -0.36
N ASP A 247 31.34 9.09 0.72
CA ASP A 247 32.66 9.70 0.81
C ASP A 247 33.70 8.60 1.08
N PHE A 248 34.55 8.39 0.09
CA PHE A 248 35.66 7.44 0.06
C PHE A 248 37.01 8.11 0.34
N SER A 249 37.06 9.44 0.56
CA SER A 249 38.32 10.18 0.79
C SER A 249 39.09 9.70 2.02
N THR A 250 38.39 9.14 3.00
CA THR A 250 38.94 8.58 4.23
C THR A 250 38.84 7.04 4.26
N ALA A 251 38.67 6.40 3.11
CA ALA A 251 38.64 4.94 3.00
C ALA A 251 40.04 4.36 3.14
N GLU A 252 40.16 3.35 4.00
CA GLU A 252 41.37 2.53 4.18
C GLU A 252 41.33 1.30 3.27
N VAL A 253 40.13 0.86 2.88
CA VAL A 253 39.91 -0.29 2.01
C VAL A 253 39.36 0.18 0.65
N PRO A 254 40.04 -0.09 -0.48
CA PRO A 254 39.56 0.31 -1.79
C PRO A 254 38.23 -0.36 -2.15
N CYS A 255 37.20 0.45 -2.38
CA CYS A 255 35.91 -0.03 -2.86
C CYS A 255 35.87 0.02 -4.39
N VAL A 256 35.64 -1.13 -5.02
CA VAL A 256 35.60 -1.27 -6.49
C VAL A 256 34.24 -0.89 -7.02
N GLN A 257 33.19 -1.38 -6.37
CA GLN A 257 31.81 -1.08 -6.72
C GLN A 257 30.92 -1.23 -5.50
N TYR A 258 29.77 -0.56 -5.55
CA TYR A 258 28.71 -0.74 -4.58
C TYR A 258 27.36 -0.89 -5.28
N SER A 259 26.43 -1.52 -4.59
CA SER A 259 25.03 -1.51 -4.99
C SER A 259 24.12 -1.32 -3.79
N VAL A 260 23.07 -0.54 -3.97
CA VAL A 260 22.06 -0.28 -2.94
C VAL A 260 20.70 -0.70 -3.46
N THR A 261 20.04 -1.59 -2.74
CA THR A 261 18.73 -2.12 -3.12
C THR A 261 17.70 -1.74 -2.07
N LEU A 262 16.58 -1.16 -2.51
CA LEU A 262 15.42 -0.94 -1.67
C LEU A 262 14.71 -2.28 -1.46
N GLN A 263 14.62 -2.73 -0.21
CA GLN A 263 14.01 -4.00 0.15
C GLN A 263 12.85 -3.82 1.12
N SER A 264 11.77 -4.57 0.92
CA SER A 264 10.75 -4.77 1.95
C SER A 264 11.04 -6.05 2.72
N VAL A 265 10.92 -5.99 4.04
CA VAL A 265 11.12 -7.09 4.97
C VAL A 265 9.78 -7.40 5.64
N GLU A 266 9.20 -8.55 5.29
CA GLU A 266 7.94 -9.06 5.85
C GLU A 266 8.26 -9.99 7.03
N ILE A 267 7.88 -9.58 8.23
CA ILE A 267 8.20 -10.26 9.49
C ILE A 267 6.93 -10.84 10.09
N ILE A 268 6.94 -12.13 10.43
CA ILE A 268 5.79 -12.80 11.08
C ILE A 268 5.78 -12.46 12.57
N ALA A 269 4.62 -12.06 13.09
CA ALA A 269 4.39 -11.87 14.52
C ALA A 269 4.69 -13.17 15.30
N GLU A 270 5.26 -13.04 16.50
CA GLU A 270 5.84 -14.17 17.22
C GLU A 270 4.85 -15.32 17.47
N GLY A 271 3.62 -15.00 17.91
CA GLY A 271 2.56 -16.00 18.15
C GLY A 271 1.99 -16.64 16.87
N CYS A 272 2.25 -16.06 15.70
CA CYS A 272 1.75 -16.50 14.41
C CYS A 272 2.79 -17.30 13.61
N ARG A 273 3.97 -17.56 14.19
CA ARG A 273 5.02 -18.37 13.55
C ARG A 273 4.68 -19.85 13.60
N GLN A 274 4.91 -20.55 12.49
CA GLN A 274 4.87 -22.01 12.46
C GLN A 274 6.13 -22.62 13.10
N ARG A 275 7.28 -21.95 12.99
CA ARG A 275 8.55 -22.37 13.62
C ARG A 275 9.26 -21.15 14.23
N PRO A 276 9.90 -21.28 15.41
CA PRO A 276 10.51 -20.15 16.10
C PRO A 276 11.63 -19.47 15.28
N SER A 277 12.39 -20.24 14.50
CA SER A 277 13.51 -19.77 13.67
C SER A 277 13.12 -19.35 12.23
N GLN A 278 11.85 -19.03 11.97
CA GLN A 278 11.44 -18.55 10.64
C GLN A 278 12.08 -17.20 10.31
N LYS A 279 12.91 -17.19 9.26
CA LYS A 279 13.48 -15.96 8.70
C LYS A 279 12.39 -15.07 8.09
N PRO A 280 12.54 -13.74 8.17
CA PRO A 280 11.72 -12.79 7.44
C PRO A 280 11.74 -13.06 5.93
N MET A 281 10.69 -12.65 5.22
CA MET A 281 10.66 -12.67 3.76
C MET A 281 11.12 -11.32 3.22
N ILE A 282 12.09 -11.35 2.31
CA ILE A 282 12.68 -10.15 1.72
C ILE A 282 12.28 -10.07 0.25
N MET A 283 11.88 -8.88 -0.19
CA MET A 283 11.58 -8.59 -1.59
C MET A 283 12.31 -7.32 -2.02
N SER A 284 13.02 -7.38 -3.15
CA SER A 284 13.77 -6.26 -3.72
C SER A 284 12.93 -5.48 -4.72
N TYR A 285 13.09 -4.15 -4.74
CA TYR A 285 12.39 -3.24 -5.64
C TYR A 285 13.39 -2.50 -6.54
N SER A 286 13.73 -1.26 -6.19
CA SER A 286 14.69 -0.44 -6.93
C SER A 286 16.11 -0.83 -6.53
N LYS A 287 17.04 -0.85 -7.49
CA LYS A 287 18.48 -1.06 -7.27
C LYS A 287 19.28 0.03 -7.98
N ALA A 288 20.20 0.65 -7.26
CA ALA A 288 21.23 1.52 -7.82
C ALA A 288 22.58 0.79 -7.71
N HIS A 289 23.42 0.95 -8.73
CA HIS A 289 24.72 0.31 -8.81
C HIS A 289 25.71 1.25 -9.49
N GLU A 290 26.92 1.31 -8.95
CA GLU A 290 27.97 2.17 -9.48
C GLU A 290 29.35 1.53 -9.27
N MET A 291 30.23 1.71 -10.25
CA MET A 291 31.65 1.40 -10.15
C MET A 291 32.34 2.61 -9.52
N CYS A 292 32.93 2.43 -8.34
CA CYS A 292 33.47 3.52 -7.52
C CYS A 292 34.98 3.46 -7.29
N LEU A 293 35.68 2.59 -8.03
CA LEU A 293 37.14 2.49 -7.94
C LEU A 293 37.79 3.86 -8.21
N ASN A 294 38.63 4.31 -7.29
CA ASN A 294 39.35 5.60 -7.33
C ASN A 294 38.46 6.86 -7.26
N LEU A 295 37.15 6.73 -7.01
CA LEU A 295 36.31 7.89 -6.72
C LEU A 295 36.50 8.33 -5.28
N THR A 296 36.58 9.64 -5.04
CA THR A 296 36.58 10.20 -3.68
C THR A 296 35.17 10.41 -3.16
N HIS A 297 34.22 10.75 -4.04
CA HIS A 297 32.84 11.02 -3.69
C HIS A 297 31.88 10.54 -4.77
N THR A 298 30.72 10.05 -4.36
CA THR A 298 29.61 9.66 -5.24
C THR A 298 28.28 9.90 -4.51
N HIS A 299 27.17 9.79 -5.22
CA HIS A 299 25.83 9.98 -4.68
C HIS A 299 24.92 8.81 -5.04
N LEU A 300 23.95 8.55 -4.16
CA LEU A 300 22.86 7.63 -4.38
C LEU A 300 21.60 8.42 -4.77
N LEU A 301 20.92 7.95 -5.81
CA LEU A 301 19.54 8.33 -6.10
C LEU A 301 18.74 7.05 -6.34
N LEU A 302 17.84 6.73 -5.40
CA LEU A 302 17.09 5.48 -5.41
C LEU A 302 15.58 5.75 -5.26
N PRO A 303 14.78 5.54 -6.33
CA PRO A 303 13.36 5.90 -6.32
C PRO A 303 12.52 4.92 -5.50
N ILE A 304 11.59 5.43 -4.68
CA ILE A 304 10.58 4.61 -3.98
C ILE A 304 9.33 4.52 -4.86
N PRO A 305 8.92 3.34 -5.34
CA PRO A 305 7.79 3.25 -6.26
C PRO A 305 6.45 3.63 -5.59
N LEU A 306 5.60 4.38 -6.29
CA LEU A 306 4.29 4.82 -5.76
C LEU A 306 3.29 3.69 -5.48
N HIS A 307 3.46 2.54 -6.13
CA HIS A 307 2.51 1.42 -6.04
C HIS A 307 2.77 0.48 -4.85
N VAL A 308 3.92 0.59 -4.18
CA VAL A 308 4.25 -0.29 -3.05
C VAL A 308 3.40 0.03 -1.82
N THR A 309 3.49 -0.83 -0.80
CA THR A 309 2.74 -0.63 0.44
C THR A 309 3.68 -0.03 1.50
N PRO A 310 3.30 1.08 2.14
CA PRO A 310 4.11 1.68 3.20
C PRO A 310 4.35 0.74 4.37
N THR A 311 5.21 1.18 5.30
CA THR A 311 5.47 0.49 6.56
C THR A 311 4.15 0.31 7.33
N PHE A 312 3.86 -0.92 7.75
CA PHE A 312 2.67 -1.22 8.54
C PHE A 312 2.93 -2.34 9.55
N ASN A 313 2.04 -2.43 10.54
CA ASN A 313 2.02 -3.50 11.52
C ASN A 313 0.60 -4.06 11.67
N THR A 314 0.48 -5.38 11.73
CA THR A 314 -0.76 -6.11 12.04
C THR A 314 -0.45 -7.24 13.01
N ASP A 315 -1.48 -7.87 13.58
CA ASP A 315 -1.31 -8.99 14.51
C ASP A 315 -0.66 -10.23 13.88
N LEU A 316 -0.69 -10.34 12.54
CA LEU A 316 -0.12 -11.47 11.81
C LEU A 316 1.29 -11.19 11.30
N VAL A 317 1.48 -10.03 10.66
CA VAL A 317 2.75 -9.64 10.04
C VAL A 317 3.03 -8.14 10.16
N SER A 318 4.31 -7.80 10.14
CA SER A 318 4.80 -6.44 10.00
C SER A 318 5.56 -6.31 8.68
N LEU A 319 5.36 -5.20 7.98
CA LEU A 319 6.14 -4.83 6.81
C LEU A 319 7.08 -3.69 7.17
N GLN A 320 8.38 -3.95 7.08
CA GLN A 320 9.45 -2.98 7.27
C GLN A 320 10.21 -2.75 5.96
N TRP A 321 10.99 -1.68 5.91
CA TRP A 321 11.78 -1.31 4.74
C TRP A 321 13.24 -1.11 5.13
N GLN A 322 14.15 -1.51 4.25
CA GLN A 322 15.59 -1.32 4.44
C GLN A 322 16.29 -0.99 3.13
N LEU A 323 17.41 -0.30 3.24
CA LEU A 323 18.40 -0.18 2.20
C LEU A 323 19.45 -1.27 2.41
N HIS A 324 19.55 -2.16 1.43
CA HIS A 324 20.51 -3.25 1.43
C HIS A 324 21.70 -2.88 0.57
N PHE A 325 22.86 -2.74 1.20
CA PHE A 325 24.11 -2.37 0.57
C PHE A 325 24.94 -3.62 0.34
N GLU A 326 25.44 -3.78 -0.87
CA GLU A 326 26.46 -4.76 -1.23
C GLU A 326 27.68 -3.98 -1.72
N PHE A 327 28.80 -4.11 -1.01
CA PHE A 327 30.08 -3.53 -1.43
C PHE A 327 30.99 -4.63 -1.95
N VAL A 328 31.73 -4.32 -3.00
CA VAL A 328 32.83 -5.15 -3.48
C VAL A 328 34.12 -4.38 -3.26
N THR A 329 34.98 -4.91 -2.41
CA THR A 329 36.23 -4.30 -2.01
C THR A 329 37.41 -5.06 -2.60
N SER A 330 38.50 -4.36 -2.87
CA SER A 330 39.77 -4.99 -3.25
C SER A 330 40.50 -5.47 -2.00
N VAL A 331 41.17 -6.62 -2.11
CA VAL A 331 42.09 -7.13 -1.08
C VAL A 331 43.46 -6.46 -1.22
N ASN A 332 43.92 -6.27 -2.47
CA ASN A 332 45.21 -5.66 -2.78
C ASN A 332 45.03 -4.17 -3.09
N GLU A 333 46.09 -3.38 -2.89
CA GLU A 333 46.10 -2.00 -3.37
C GLU A 333 45.97 -1.98 -4.90
N VAL A 334 44.98 -1.23 -5.38
CA VAL A 334 44.79 -1.04 -6.82
C VAL A 334 45.59 0.19 -7.22
N GLY A 335 46.69 -0.02 -7.94
CA GLY A 335 47.53 1.06 -8.42
C GLY A 335 46.71 2.07 -9.24
N GLY A 336 46.80 3.35 -8.86
CA GLY A 336 46.24 4.46 -9.64
C GLY A 336 47.00 4.70 -10.96
N PRO A 337 46.67 5.77 -11.69
CA PRO A 337 47.44 6.18 -12.87
C PRO A 337 48.92 6.30 -12.53
N SER A 338 49.77 5.51 -13.18
CA SER A 338 51.22 5.67 -13.06
C SER A 338 51.61 7.04 -13.62
N PRO A 339 52.50 7.79 -12.96
CA PRO A 339 52.98 9.06 -13.50
C PRO A 339 53.64 8.81 -14.87
N PRO A 340 53.47 9.73 -15.85
CA PRO A 340 54.08 9.59 -17.16
C PRO A 340 55.61 9.55 -17.01
N SER A 341 56.23 8.50 -17.53
CA SER A 341 57.69 8.34 -17.55
C SER A 341 58.37 9.34 -18.49
N SER A 342 57.62 9.93 -19.43
CA SER A 342 58.13 10.94 -20.35
C SER A 342 57.06 12.01 -20.70
N PRO A 343 57.45 13.26 -21.01
CA PRO A 343 56.51 14.37 -21.25
C PRO A 343 55.62 14.21 -22.50
N ASN A 344 55.88 13.24 -23.37
CA ASN A 344 55.06 12.92 -24.54
C ASN A 344 54.17 11.68 -24.35
N GLU A 345 54.23 11.02 -23.19
CA GLU A 345 53.52 9.76 -22.95
C GLU A 345 52.13 10.04 -22.37
N GLN A 346 51.10 9.83 -23.19
CA GLN A 346 49.72 9.79 -22.71
C GLN A 346 49.50 8.46 -21.98
N VAL A 347 49.71 8.44 -20.66
CA VAL A 347 49.38 7.28 -19.83
C VAL A 347 47.87 7.23 -19.66
N GLU A 348 47.21 6.41 -20.46
CA GLU A 348 45.82 6.03 -20.24
C GLU A 348 45.79 4.94 -19.17
N TRP A 349 45.32 5.26 -17.96
CA TRP A 349 45.16 4.25 -16.92
C TRP A 349 44.15 3.19 -17.37
N ARG A 350 44.55 1.92 -17.29
CA ARG A 350 43.69 0.78 -17.57
C ARG A 350 43.44 0.01 -16.28
N ALA A 351 42.18 -0.29 -16.02
CA ALA A 351 41.81 -1.13 -14.90
C ALA A 351 42.49 -2.51 -15.03
N PRO A 352 42.93 -3.13 -13.91
CA PRO A 352 43.47 -4.48 -13.91
C PRO A 352 42.48 -5.47 -14.54
N SER A 353 42.99 -6.43 -15.32
CA SER A 353 42.17 -7.49 -15.92
C SER A 353 41.65 -8.50 -14.90
N THR A 354 42.33 -8.61 -13.75
CA THR A 354 41.97 -9.47 -12.63
C THR A 354 42.19 -8.72 -11.33
N LEU A 355 41.30 -8.91 -10.37
CA LEU A 355 41.37 -8.26 -9.07
C LEU A 355 40.88 -9.23 -8.00
N ASP A 356 41.63 -9.34 -6.91
CA ASP A 356 41.23 -10.09 -5.74
C ASP A 356 40.20 -9.28 -4.95
N ILE A 357 38.97 -9.79 -4.89
CA ILE A 357 37.83 -9.08 -4.31
C ILE A 357 37.24 -9.79 -3.09
N GLU A 358 36.66 -9.00 -2.20
CA GLU A 358 35.80 -9.47 -1.11
C GLU A 358 34.48 -8.69 -1.15
N THR A 359 33.37 -9.38 -0.85
CA THR A 359 32.06 -8.76 -0.74
C THR A 359 31.64 -8.59 0.71
N MET A 360 30.99 -7.47 1.01
CA MET A 360 30.38 -7.23 2.31
C MET A 360 28.97 -6.66 2.16
N VAL A 361 28.15 -6.92 3.17
CA VAL A 361 26.76 -6.47 3.22
C VAL A 361 26.56 -5.56 4.41
N TRP A 362 25.76 -4.52 4.21
CA TRP A 362 25.29 -3.65 5.28
C TRP A 362 23.82 -3.29 5.04
N ASP A 363 22.99 -3.35 6.09
CA ASP A 363 21.57 -3.05 6.01
C ASP A 363 21.23 -1.82 6.85
N LEU A 364 20.55 -0.84 6.25
CA LEU A 364 20.05 0.34 6.94
C LEU A 364 18.52 0.34 6.97
N PRO A 365 17.87 0.21 8.13
CA PRO A 365 16.42 0.33 8.23
C PRO A 365 15.96 1.75 7.89
N ILE A 366 14.87 1.84 7.13
CA ILE A 366 14.20 3.10 6.79
C ILE A 366 12.68 2.96 7.02
N THR A 367 11.99 4.08 7.12
CA THR A 367 10.53 4.11 7.21
C THR A 367 9.95 4.66 5.90
N VAL A 368 9.15 3.84 5.22
CA VAL A 368 8.34 4.29 4.09
C VAL A 368 6.95 4.69 4.60
N LEU A 369 6.56 5.93 4.32
CA LEU A 369 5.31 6.56 4.70
C LEU A 369 4.35 6.59 3.50
N PRO A 370 3.03 6.52 3.72
CA PRO A 370 2.06 6.79 2.67
C PRO A 370 2.20 8.21 2.11
N THR A 371 1.63 8.41 0.92
CA THR A 371 1.39 9.74 0.35
C THR A 371 -0.11 9.96 0.13
N THR A 372 -0.49 11.05 -0.52
CA THR A 372 -1.88 11.37 -0.84
C THR A 372 -2.52 10.24 -1.68
N PRO A 373 -3.74 9.78 -1.35
CA PRO A 373 -4.40 8.70 -2.08
C PRO A 373 -4.53 8.94 -3.60
N SER A 374 -4.69 10.19 -4.03
CA SER A 374 -4.80 10.57 -5.44
C SER A 374 -3.51 10.27 -6.23
N GLN A 375 -2.33 10.47 -5.64
CA GLN A 375 -1.05 10.16 -6.28
C GLN A 375 -0.86 8.64 -6.41
N VAL A 376 -1.20 7.89 -5.35
CA VAL A 376 -1.16 6.43 -5.40
C VAL A 376 -2.14 5.89 -6.44
N ALA A 377 -3.34 6.49 -6.56
CA ALA A 377 -4.34 6.07 -7.54
C ALA A 377 -3.84 6.16 -8.99
N GLN A 378 -3.02 7.18 -9.31
CA GLN A 378 -2.40 7.33 -10.63
C GLN A 378 -1.42 6.21 -10.96
N ALA A 379 -0.76 5.63 -9.96
CA ALA A 379 0.24 4.58 -10.15
C ALA A 379 -0.33 3.16 -10.23
N VAL A 380 -1.51 2.88 -9.65
CA VAL A 380 -2.05 1.51 -9.52
C VAL A 380 -3.05 1.15 -10.64
N CYS A 381 -3.47 2.11 -11.48
CA CYS A 381 -4.40 1.88 -12.62
C CYS A 381 -5.62 0.97 -12.28
N MET A 382 -6.19 1.12 -11.08
CA MET A 382 -7.32 0.27 -10.65
C MET A 382 -8.64 0.77 -11.25
N PRO A 383 -9.56 -0.13 -11.62
CA PRO A 383 -10.87 0.26 -12.11
C PRO A 383 -11.68 0.90 -10.96
N ALA A 384 -11.94 2.20 -11.06
CA ALA A 384 -12.83 2.92 -10.14
C ALA A 384 -14.32 2.68 -10.43
N GLN A 385 -14.63 2.00 -11.53
CA GLN A 385 -15.98 1.70 -11.98
C GLN A 385 -16.09 0.23 -12.40
N GLN A 386 -17.21 -0.39 -12.04
CA GLN A 386 -17.58 -1.71 -12.52
C GLN A 386 -19.07 -1.77 -12.84
N THR A 387 -19.40 -2.75 -13.68
CA THR A 387 -20.74 -2.98 -14.18
C THR A 387 -21.12 -4.45 -13.98
N LEU A 388 -22.36 -4.71 -13.62
CA LEU A 388 -22.96 -6.02 -13.49
C LEU A 388 -24.28 -6.08 -14.27
N PRO A 389 -24.41 -6.93 -15.28
CA PRO A 389 -25.70 -7.24 -15.90
C PRO A 389 -26.51 -8.19 -15.00
N LEU A 390 -27.76 -7.80 -14.71
CA LEU A 390 -28.71 -8.57 -13.90
C LEU A 390 -29.57 -9.53 -14.71
#